data_AF-A0A9E3W334-F1
#
_entry.id   AF-A0A9E3W334-F1
#
_cell.length_a   1.000
_cell.length_b   1.000
_cell.length_c   1.000
_cell.angle_alpha   90.00
_cell.angle_beta   90.00
_cell.angle_gamma   90.00
#
_symmetry.space_group_name_H-M   'P 1'
#
loop_
_entity.id
_entity.type
_entity.pdbx_description
1 polymer ?
#
loop_
_entity_poly.entity_id
_entity_poly.type
_entity_poly.pdbx_seq_one_letter_code
_entity_poly.pdbx_strand_id
1 'polypeptide(L)'
;MITDGVMPLKTSESTRDALSWMEDLRVMHVPIVNESIFLGLLSEFGLYDSKDLDEPIGSLELSLNAPYVYDYQHIFDALKVMHAHKLSLVPVLDQHQNYLGCITLQSLLEHFASSFSVSEPGGVIVIEVSARDFVLSEIARIVESNDAKILSFFTQSEPNSMRLQVSLKVNRIDIEPILQTFNRFQ
;
A
#
# COMPACT_ATOMS: atom_id res chain seq x y z
N MET A 1 10.88 -5.27 -5.93
CA MET A 1 9.89 -4.32 -5.39
C MET A 1 9.98 -3.01 -6.17
N ILE A 2 8.89 -2.23 -6.26
CA ILE A 2 8.96 -0.89 -6.84
C ILE A 2 9.75 -0.03 -5.86
N THR A 3 10.79 0.66 -6.33
CA THR A 3 11.54 1.61 -5.51
C THR A 3 11.33 2.98 -6.12
N ASP A 4 10.73 3.88 -5.36
CA ASP A 4 10.64 5.27 -5.73
C ASP A 4 12.01 5.90 -5.50
N GLY A 5 12.46 6.73 -6.46
CA GLY A 5 13.76 7.41 -6.42
C GLY A 5 13.84 8.53 -5.39
N VAL A 6 13.17 8.39 -4.24
CA VAL A 6 13.25 9.33 -3.12
C VAL A 6 14.65 9.26 -2.54
N MET A 7 15.38 10.37 -2.64
CA MET A 7 16.71 10.45 -2.06
C MET A 7 16.58 10.49 -0.53
N PRO A 8 17.33 9.65 0.20
CA PRO A 8 17.38 9.73 1.63
C PRO A 8 18.19 10.96 2.07
N LEU A 9 17.95 11.41 3.29
CA LEU A 9 18.75 12.46 3.93
C LEU A 9 19.83 11.86 4.83
N LYS A 10 20.91 12.59 5.01
CA LYS A 10 22.00 12.31 5.92
C LYS A 10 21.78 13.06 7.23
N THR A 11 22.41 12.57 8.29
CA THR A 11 22.35 13.25 9.60
C THR A 11 23.01 14.63 9.61
N SER A 12 23.82 14.95 8.60
CA SER A 12 24.48 16.26 8.44
C SER A 12 23.60 17.31 7.76
N GLU A 13 22.50 16.90 7.11
CA GLU A 13 21.57 17.82 6.47
C GLU A 13 20.68 18.49 7.50
N SER A 14 20.10 19.64 7.16
CA SER A 14 19.36 20.47 8.10
C SER A 14 17.89 20.04 8.21
N THR A 15 17.25 20.46 9.30
CA THR A 15 15.79 20.31 9.44
C THR A 15 15.02 21.02 8.32
N ARG A 16 15.53 22.17 7.84
CA ARG A 16 14.97 22.90 6.70
C ARG A 16 15.01 22.07 5.43
N ASP A 17 16.11 21.39 5.16
CA ASP A 17 16.24 20.50 4.00
C ASP A 17 15.17 19.41 4.08
N ALA A 18 15.01 18.78 5.26
CA ALA A 18 14.00 17.76 5.46
C ALA A 18 12.57 18.23 5.19
N LEU A 19 12.19 19.40 5.71
CA LEU A 19 10.86 19.97 5.48
C LEU A 19 10.63 20.31 3.99
N SER A 20 11.63 20.89 3.32
CA SER A 20 11.56 21.18 1.88
C SER A 20 11.36 19.90 1.07
N TRP A 21 12.11 18.85 1.38
CA TRP A 21 11.99 17.54 0.72
C TRP A 21 10.62 16.90 0.92
N MET A 22 10.08 16.97 2.15
CA MET A 22 8.73 16.49 2.47
C MET A 22 7.66 17.22 1.64
N GLU A 23 7.78 18.54 1.51
CA GLU A 23 6.86 19.35 0.71
C GLU A 23 6.94 19.01 -0.78
N ASP A 24 8.16 18.97 -1.34
CA ASP A 24 8.40 18.71 -2.76
C ASP A 24 7.89 17.33 -3.19
N LEU A 25 8.14 16.30 -2.37
CA LEU A 25 7.71 14.93 -2.63
C LEU A 25 6.29 14.63 -2.13
N ARG A 26 5.67 15.57 -1.40
CA ARG A 26 4.35 15.40 -0.76
C ARG A 26 4.29 14.17 0.16
N VAL A 27 5.34 13.99 0.97
CA VAL A 27 5.46 12.91 1.96
C VAL A 27 5.62 13.50 3.36
N MET A 28 5.17 12.77 4.38
CA MET A 28 5.29 13.18 5.78
C MET A 28 6.46 12.51 6.51
N HIS A 29 7.20 11.65 5.81
CA HIS A 29 8.31 10.88 6.34
C HIS A 29 9.46 10.89 5.34
N VAL A 30 10.69 10.95 5.82
CA VAL A 30 11.90 10.88 4.99
C VAL A 30 12.89 9.89 5.61
N PRO A 31 13.50 8.98 4.82
CA PRO A 31 14.51 8.08 5.34
C PRO A 31 15.82 8.80 5.63
N ILE A 32 16.40 8.52 6.81
CA ILE A 32 17.73 8.98 7.18
C ILE A 32 18.71 7.84 6.93
N VAL A 33 19.71 8.09 6.08
CA VAL A 33 20.72 7.14 5.63
C VAL A 33 22.08 7.80 5.65
N ASN A 34 23.05 7.17 6.31
CA ASN A 34 24.45 7.55 6.20
C ASN A 34 25.19 6.47 5.41
N GLU A 35 25.85 6.89 4.33
CA GLU A 35 26.47 6.01 3.34
C GLU A 35 25.43 5.06 2.70
N SER A 36 25.29 3.86 3.25
CA SER A 36 24.30 2.83 2.84
C SER A 36 23.45 2.33 4.01
N ILE A 37 23.72 2.82 5.23
CA ILE A 37 23.11 2.32 6.45
C ILE A 37 21.85 3.13 6.73
N PHE A 38 20.70 2.47 6.72
CA PHE A 38 19.45 3.04 7.15
C PHE A 38 19.44 3.25 8.67
N LEU A 39 19.24 4.49 9.11
CA LEU A 39 19.25 4.86 10.54
C LEU A 39 17.84 4.99 11.11
N GLY A 40 16.86 5.34 10.28
CA GLY A 40 15.46 5.44 10.68
C GLY A 40 14.66 6.41 9.82
N LEU A 41 13.39 6.59 10.16
CA LEU A 41 12.50 7.55 9.51
C LEU A 41 12.36 8.81 10.34
N LEU A 42 12.59 9.95 9.69
CA LEU A 42 12.23 11.26 10.22
C LEU A 42 10.80 11.57 9.82
N SER A 43 9.93 11.88 10.79
CA SER A 43 8.56 12.34 10.52
C SER A 43 8.49 13.86 10.56
N GLU A 44 7.60 14.44 9.75
CA GLU A 44 7.29 15.87 9.77
C GLU A 44 6.91 16.34 11.18
N PHE A 45 6.12 15.53 11.90
CA PHE A 45 5.73 15.81 13.29
C PHE A 45 6.91 15.90 14.25
N GLY A 46 7.97 15.12 14.02
CA GLY A 46 9.18 15.15 14.84
C GLY A 46 9.99 16.44 14.70
N LEU A 47 9.67 17.27 13.70
CA LEU A 47 10.38 18.52 13.42
C LEU A 47 9.67 19.76 13.98
N TYR A 48 8.41 19.66 14.45
CA TYR A 48 7.66 20.82 14.95
C TYR A 48 8.28 21.47 16.18
N ASP A 49 8.96 20.70 17.02
CA ASP A 49 9.62 21.20 18.23
C ASP A 49 11.03 21.75 17.95
N SER A 50 11.50 21.70 16.69
CA SER A 50 12.80 22.24 16.33
C SER A 50 12.81 23.77 16.46
N LYS A 51 13.69 24.28 17.31
CA LYS A 51 13.87 25.72 17.54
C LYS A 51 14.74 26.38 16.47
N ASP A 52 15.62 25.60 15.85
CA ASP A 52 16.53 26.04 14.80
C ASP A 52 16.45 25.08 13.61
N LEU A 53 15.96 25.61 12.48
CA LEU A 53 15.77 24.80 11.28
C LEU A 53 17.08 24.54 10.53
N ASP A 54 18.14 25.29 10.84
CA ASP A 54 19.44 25.18 10.18
C ASP A 54 20.38 24.23 10.96
N GLU A 55 19.95 23.71 12.12
CA GLU A 55 20.65 22.66 12.84
C GLU A 55 20.63 21.32 12.08
N PRO A 56 21.72 20.54 12.14
CA PRO A 56 21.78 19.21 11.54
C PRO A 56 20.75 18.26 12.13
N ILE A 57 20.11 17.43 11.32
CA ILE A 57 19.14 16.41 11.75
C ILE A 57 19.75 15.50 12.83
N GLY A 58 21.05 15.22 12.78
CA GLY A 58 21.74 14.39 13.76
C GLY A 58 21.90 15.01 15.16
N SER A 59 21.69 16.32 15.34
CA SER A 59 21.70 16.97 16.67
C SER A 59 20.38 16.81 17.43
N LEU A 60 19.30 16.50 16.71
CA LEU A 60 17.98 16.31 17.29
C LEU A 60 17.96 15.01 18.11
N GLU A 61 17.33 15.03 19.30
CA GLU A 61 17.00 13.80 20.05
C GLU A 61 15.86 13.06 19.34
N LEU A 62 16.16 12.50 18.17
CA LEU A 62 15.18 11.81 17.36
C LEU A 62 14.96 10.41 17.94
N SER A 63 13.73 10.18 18.42
CA SER A 63 13.21 8.83 18.53
C SER A 63 12.92 8.31 17.12
N LEU A 64 13.99 7.95 16.39
CA LEU A 64 13.90 7.40 15.06
C LEU A 64 13.23 6.02 15.14
N ASN A 65 11.94 5.99 14.82
CA ASN A 65 11.30 4.73 14.50
C ASN A 65 11.93 4.22 13.20
N ALA A 66 12.35 2.95 13.18
CA ALA A 66 12.97 2.31 12.03
C ALA A 66 12.10 1.19 11.44
N PRO A 67 10.84 1.45 11.04
CA PRO A 67 10.09 0.48 10.25
C PRO A 67 10.69 0.42 8.84
N TYR A 68 10.88 -0.79 8.32
CA TYR A 68 11.39 -1.06 6.98
C TYR A 68 10.81 -2.36 6.45
N VAL A 69 11.03 -2.62 5.17
CA VAL A 69 10.82 -3.91 4.53
C VAL A 69 12.08 -4.35 3.78
N TYR A 70 12.20 -5.63 3.52
CA TYR A 70 13.25 -6.17 2.65
C TYR A 70 12.78 -6.28 1.20
N ASP A 71 13.71 -6.16 0.26
CA ASP A 71 13.48 -6.19 -1.19
C ASP A 71 12.84 -7.48 -1.74
N TYR A 72 12.99 -8.59 -1.00
CA TYR A 72 12.38 -9.89 -1.31
C TYR A 72 10.98 -10.07 -0.73
N GLN A 73 10.48 -9.14 0.11
CA GLN A 73 9.14 -9.24 0.69
C GLN A 73 8.05 -8.89 -0.33
N HIS A 74 6.83 -9.33 -0.06
CA HIS A 74 5.70 -9.02 -0.93
C HIS A 74 5.23 -7.59 -0.65
N ILE A 75 4.60 -6.94 -1.65
CA ILE A 75 4.08 -5.57 -1.50
C ILE A 75 3.03 -5.44 -0.37
N PHE A 76 2.40 -6.53 0.03
CA PHE A 76 1.49 -6.56 1.17
C PHE A 76 2.20 -6.35 2.51
N ASP A 77 3.46 -6.76 2.64
CA ASP A 77 4.26 -6.50 3.84
C ASP A 77 4.53 -5.01 3.97
N ALA A 78 4.87 -4.34 2.86
CA ALA A 78 5.00 -2.88 2.80
C ALA A 78 3.71 -2.17 3.23
N LEU A 79 2.56 -2.55 2.63
CA LEU A 79 1.25 -2.00 3.02
C LEU A 79 0.96 -2.20 4.51
N LYS A 80 1.26 -3.39 5.05
CA LYS A 80 1.03 -3.72 6.47
C LYS A 80 1.87 -2.83 7.39
N VAL A 81 3.16 -2.66 7.10
CA VAL A 81 4.07 -1.81 7.87
C VAL A 81 3.60 -0.35 7.81
N MET A 82 3.30 0.16 6.61
CA MET A 82 2.82 1.53 6.43
C MET A 82 1.50 1.78 7.17
N HIS A 83 0.54 0.85 7.09
CA HIS A 83 -0.74 0.97 7.77
C HIS A 83 -0.62 0.92 9.30
N ALA A 84 0.23 0.03 9.82
CA ALA A 84 0.44 -0.14 11.25
C ALA A 84 1.11 1.09 11.90
N HIS A 85 2.06 1.70 11.18
CA HIS A 85 2.85 2.83 11.68
C HIS A 85 2.41 4.19 11.13
N LYS A 86 1.32 4.24 10.34
CA LYS A 86 0.78 5.46 9.70
C LYS A 86 1.81 6.21 8.84
N LEU A 87 2.62 5.46 8.10
CA LEU A 87 3.72 6.00 7.30
C LEU A 87 3.25 6.46 5.92
N SER A 88 3.85 7.54 5.40
CA SER A 88 3.67 8.00 4.01
C SER A 88 4.61 7.30 3.01
N LEU A 89 5.70 6.72 3.51
CA LEU A 89 6.62 5.87 2.76
C LEU A 89 7.21 4.79 3.67
N VAL A 90 7.74 3.71 3.09
CA VAL A 90 8.47 2.67 3.82
C VAL A 90 9.83 2.41 3.15
N PRO A 91 10.95 2.44 3.90
CA PRO A 91 12.28 2.09 3.41
C PRO A 91 12.36 0.63 2.98
N VAL A 92 13.12 0.38 1.92
CA VAL A 92 13.43 -0.95 1.39
C VAL A 92 14.91 -1.23 1.59
N LEU A 93 15.22 -2.33 2.27
CA LEU A 93 16.59 -2.77 2.53
C LEU A 93 16.90 -4.08 1.78
N ASP A 94 18.17 -4.33 1.52
CA ASP A 94 18.63 -5.66 1.11
C ASP A 94 18.85 -6.58 2.32
N GLN A 95 19.19 -7.84 2.05
CA GLN A 95 19.54 -8.85 3.08
C GLN A 95 20.75 -8.48 3.96
N HIS A 96 21.57 -7.51 3.54
CA HIS A 96 22.73 -7.02 4.27
C HIS A 96 22.42 -5.71 5.05
N GLN A 97 21.15 -5.29 5.09
CA GLN A 97 20.68 -4.04 5.70
C GLN A 97 21.14 -2.76 4.99
N ASN A 98 21.56 -2.86 3.73
CA ASN A 98 21.83 -1.68 2.92
C ASN A 98 20.51 -1.08 2.43
N TYR A 99 20.39 0.23 2.50
CA TYR A 99 19.26 0.97 1.95
C TYR A 99 19.28 0.91 0.41
N LEU A 100 18.18 0.46 -0.18
CA LEU A 100 18.00 0.40 -1.63
C LEU A 100 17.10 1.50 -2.18
N GLY A 101 16.23 2.06 -1.34
CA GLY A 101 15.20 3.02 -1.74
C GLY A 101 14.00 2.98 -0.80
N CYS A 102 12.87 3.52 -1.23
CA CYS A 102 11.62 3.41 -0.47
C CYS A 102 10.42 3.18 -1.38
N ILE A 103 9.31 2.76 -0.78
CA ILE A 103 7.98 2.68 -1.41
C ILE A 103 7.10 3.76 -0.80
N THR A 104 6.59 4.68 -1.61
CA THR A 104 5.60 5.70 -1.20
C THR A 104 4.18 5.15 -1.23
N LEU A 105 3.25 5.78 -0.50
CA LEU A 105 1.82 5.45 -0.58
C LEU A 105 1.27 5.64 -1.99
N GLN A 106 1.76 6.64 -2.73
CA GLN A 106 1.35 6.89 -4.10
C GLN A 106 1.74 5.73 -5.02
N SER A 107 3.01 5.32 -5.00
CA SER A 107 3.51 4.20 -5.80
C SER A 107 2.80 2.89 -5.48
N LEU A 108 2.53 2.65 -4.20
CA LEU A 108 1.76 1.51 -3.74
C LEU A 108 0.32 1.55 -4.26
N LEU A 109 -0.34 2.72 -4.26
CA LEU A 109 -1.67 2.90 -4.82
C LEU A 109 -1.70 2.66 -6.33
N GLU A 110 -0.72 3.17 -7.08
CA GLU A 110 -0.60 2.96 -8.53
C GLU A 110 -0.38 1.47 -8.86
N HIS A 111 0.43 0.77 -8.06
CA HIS A 111 0.62 -0.67 -8.18
C HIS A 111 -0.67 -1.45 -7.93
N PHE A 112 -1.45 -1.10 -6.90
CA PHE A 112 -2.72 -1.76 -6.66
C PHE A 112 -3.78 -1.40 -7.71
N ALA A 113 -3.82 -0.16 -8.20
CA ALA A 113 -4.74 0.25 -9.25
C ALA A 113 -4.53 -0.55 -10.54
N SER A 114 -3.26 -0.78 -10.92
CA SER A 114 -2.93 -1.66 -12.04
C SER A 114 -3.25 -3.13 -11.75
N SER A 115 -2.90 -3.63 -10.56
CA SER A 115 -3.13 -5.03 -10.16
C SER A 115 -4.61 -5.41 -10.08
N PHE A 116 -5.47 -4.49 -9.62
CA PHE A 116 -6.92 -4.71 -9.56
C PHE A 116 -7.65 -4.35 -10.85
N SER A 117 -6.90 -4.12 -11.94
CA SER A 117 -7.43 -3.77 -13.26
C SER A 117 -8.38 -2.58 -13.20
N VAL A 118 -8.13 -1.58 -12.34
CA VAL A 118 -9.06 -0.45 -12.10
C VAL A 118 -9.39 0.30 -13.38
N SER A 119 -8.40 0.44 -14.27
CA SER A 119 -8.55 1.13 -15.57
C SER A 119 -9.16 0.28 -16.68
N GLU A 120 -9.29 -1.04 -16.50
CA GLU A 120 -9.85 -1.92 -17.54
C GLU A 120 -11.38 -1.75 -17.65
N PRO A 121 -11.96 -1.68 -18.88
CA PRO A 121 -13.41 -1.64 -19.05
C PRO A 121 -14.09 -2.89 -18.49
N GLY A 122 -15.24 -2.71 -17.83
CA GLY A 122 -15.96 -3.81 -17.22
C GLY A 122 -16.94 -3.37 -16.16
N GLY A 123 -17.75 -4.31 -15.70
CA GLY A 123 -18.69 -4.14 -14.60
C GLY A 123 -18.10 -4.62 -13.29
N VAL A 124 -18.60 -4.05 -12.19
CA VAL A 124 -18.30 -4.48 -10.83
C VAL A 124 -19.56 -5.12 -10.25
N ILE A 125 -19.41 -6.34 -9.74
CA ILE A 125 -20.47 -7.09 -9.08
C ILE A 125 -20.08 -7.20 -7.60
N VAL A 126 -21.01 -6.83 -6.72
CA VAL A 126 -20.85 -6.99 -5.28
C VAL A 126 -21.94 -7.91 -4.79
N ILE A 127 -21.56 -9.04 -4.19
CA ILE A 127 -22.48 -10.02 -3.61
C ILE A 127 -22.15 -10.24 -2.14
N GLU A 128 -23.15 -10.62 -1.36
CA GLU A 128 -22.97 -11.01 0.02
C GLU A 128 -23.27 -12.50 0.16
N VAL A 129 -22.31 -13.24 0.72
CA VAL A 129 -22.41 -14.68 0.96
C VAL A 129 -22.15 -14.99 2.42
N SER A 130 -22.60 -16.15 2.88
CA SER A 130 -22.18 -16.68 4.17
C SER A 130 -20.69 -17.04 4.10
N ALA A 131 -19.90 -16.64 5.09
CA ALA A 131 -18.47 -16.93 5.13
C ALA A 131 -18.18 -18.44 5.17
N ARG A 132 -19.12 -19.26 5.67
CA ARG A 132 -19.00 -20.73 5.67
C ARG A 132 -19.24 -21.36 4.30
N ASP A 133 -20.09 -20.72 3.50
CA ASP A 133 -20.56 -21.23 2.22
C ASP A 133 -19.79 -20.59 1.04
N PHE A 134 -18.80 -19.73 1.35
CA PHE A 134 -17.98 -19.09 0.34
C PHE A 134 -17.08 -20.11 -0.36
N VAL A 135 -17.35 -20.34 -1.65
CA VAL A 135 -16.53 -21.16 -2.53
C VAL A 135 -16.21 -20.37 -3.81
N LEU A 136 -14.96 -19.90 -3.92
CA LEU A 136 -14.54 -19.08 -5.07
C LEU A 136 -14.73 -19.79 -6.41
N SER A 137 -14.54 -21.10 -6.49
CA SER A 137 -14.72 -21.85 -7.73
C SER A 137 -16.17 -21.85 -8.23
N GLU A 138 -17.16 -21.77 -7.34
CA GLU A 138 -18.57 -21.68 -7.75
C GLU A 138 -18.87 -20.31 -8.34
N ILE A 139 -18.36 -19.25 -7.72
CA ILE A 139 -18.46 -17.87 -8.21
C ILE A 139 -17.79 -17.75 -9.57
N ALA A 140 -16.56 -18.28 -9.71
CA ALA A 140 -15.84 -18.28 -10.97
C ALA A 140 -16.62 -19.02 -12.07
N ARG A 141 -17.18 -20.20 -11.77
CA ARG A 141 -17.99 -20.97 -12.71
C ARG A 141 -19.22 -20.20 -13.19
N ILE A 142 -19.90 -19.47 -12.31
CA ILE A 142 -21.07 -18.64 -12.67
C ILE A 142 -20.66 -17.51 -13.62
N VAL A 143 -19.54 -16.84 -13.35
CA VAL A 143 -19.03 -15.77 -14.22
C VAL A 143 -18.64 -16.34 -15.59
N GLU A 144 -17.91 -17.45 -15.61
CA GLU A 144 -17.45 -18.11 -16.84
C GLU A 144 -18.60 -18.67 -17.69
N SER A 145 -19.66 -19.21 -17.07
CA SER A 145 -20.84 -19.71 -17.79
C SER A 145 -21.65 -18.60 -18.47
N ASN A 146 -21.38 -17.34 -18.14
CA ASN A 146 -21.94 -16.15 -18.77
C ASN A 146 -20.94 -15.49 -19.74
N ASP A 147 -19.98 -16.25 -20.27
CA ASP A 147 -18.97 -15.79 -21.25
C ASP A 147 -18.22 -14.53 -20.79
N ALA A 148 -17.94 -14.44 -19.49
CA ALA A 148 -17.21 -13.36 -18.83
C ALA A 148 -15.96 -13.91 -18.12
N LYS A 149 -15.00 -13.02 -17.87
CA LYS A 149 -13.77 -13.30 -17.11
C LYS A 149 -13.72 -12.39 -15.90
N ILE A 150 -13.28 -12.95 -14.77
CA ILE A 150 -12.95 -12.18 -13.57
C ILE A 150 -11.59 -11.50 -13.83
N LEU A 151 -11.56 -10.18 -13.72
CA LEU A 151 -10.36 -9.35 -13.82
C LEU A 151 -9.73 -9.12 -12.44
N SER A 152 -10.56 -8.90 -11.42
CA SER A 152 -10.09 -8.79 -10.05
C SER A 152 -11.17 -9.24 -9.06
N PHE A 153 -10.71 -9.64 -7.88
CA PHE A 153 -11.53 -10.21 -6.83
C PHE A 153 -10.96 -9.81 -5.47
N PHE A 154 -11.83 -9.39 -4.57
CA PHE A 154 -11.47 -9.21 -3.16
C PHE A 154 -12.68 -9.48 -2.27
N THR A 155 -12.37 -9.83 -1.03
CA THR A 155 -13.37 -10.13 -0.01
C THR A 155 -13.19 -9.20 1.16
N GLN A 156 -14.31 -8.76 1.72
CA GLN A 156 -14.33 -7.98 2.95
C GLN A 156 -15.23 -8.69 3.96
N SER A 157 -14.67 -8.95 5.13
CA SER A 157 -15.42 -9.45 6.28
C SER A 157 -15.67 -8.32 7.27
N GLU A 158 -16.91 -8.18 7.72
CA GLU A 158 -17.23 -7.30 8.85
C GLU A 158 -16.89 -7.99 10.18
N PRO A 159 -16.30 -7.28 11.16
CA PRO A 159 -16.06 -7.84 12.49
C PRO A 159 -17.35 -8.39 13.11
N ASN A 160 -17.29 -9.62 13.63
CA ASN A 160 -18.43 -10.34 14.22
C ASN A 160 -19.57 -10.70 13.25
N SER A 161 -19.37 -10.59 11.93
CA SER A 161 -20.35 -11.03 10.93
C SER A 161 -20.03 -12.43 10.42
N MET A 162 -21.08 -13.24 10.21
CA MET A 162 -20.99 -14.48 9.42
C MET A 162 -21.14 -14.23 7.92
N ARG A 163 -21.23 -12.97 7.49
CA ARG A 163 -21.32 -12.56 6.09
C ARG A 163 -19.97 -12.13 5.57
N LEU A 164 -19.72 -12.48 4.32
CA LEU A 164 -18.57 -12.09 3.54
C LEU A 164 -19.09 -11.30 2.34
N GLN A 165 -18.65 -10.05 2.22
CA GLN A 165 -18.86 -9.29 0.99
C GLN A 165 -17.79 -9.71 -0.01
N VAL A 166 -18.23 -10.02 -1.23
CA VAL A 166 -17.39 -10.40 -2.35
C VAL A 166 -17.56 -9.37 -3.44
N SER A 167 -16.47 -8.73 -3.84
CA SER A 167 -16.41 -7.78 -4.93
C SER A 167 -15.62 -8.36 -6.08
N LEU A 168 -16.24 -8.37 -7.26
CA LEU A 168 -15.71 -8.94 -8.49
C LEU A 168 -15.71 -7.86 -9.56
N LYS A 169 -14.56 -7.64 -10.20
CA LYS A 169 -14.52 -6.92 -11.48
C LYS A 169 -14.54 -7.94 -12.61
N VAL A 170 -15.41 -7.75 -13.59
CA VAL A 170 -15.53 -8.63 -14.77
C VAL A 170 -15.32 -7.86 -16.06
N ASN A 171 -14.87 -8.55 -17.12
CA ASN A 171 -14.61 -7.93 -18.44
C ASN A 171 -15.87 -7.66 -19.28
N ARG A 172 -17.05 -7.61 -18.66
CA ARG A 172 -18.34 -7.30 -19.30
C ARG A 172 -18.99 -6.10 -18.64
N ILE A 173 -19.46 -5.15 -19.46
CA ILE A 173 -20.18 -3.96 -18.98
C ILE A 173 -21.60 -4.34 -18.57
N ASP A 174 -22.29 -5.13 -19.40
CA ASP A 174 -23.60 -5.68 -19.06
C ASP A 174 -23.43 -6.88 -18.12
N ILE A 175 -23.76 -6.67 -16.84
CA ILE A 175 -23.62 -7.65 -15.77
C ILE A 175 -24.94 -8.32 -15.39
N GLU A 176 -26.05 -7.89 -15.98
CA GLU A 176 -27.39 -8.38 -15.65
C GLU A 176 -27.54 -9.90 -15.80
N PRO A 177 -27.02 -10.55 -16.87
CA PRO A 177 -27.09 -12.02 -16.99
C PRO A 177 -26.36 -12.76 -15.86
N ILE A 178 -25.22 -12.20 -15.41
CA ILE A 178 -24.41 -12.76 -14.34
C ILE A 178 -25.15 -12.63 -13.01
N LEU A 179 -25.72 -11.46 -12.72
CA LEU A 179 -26.51 -11.19 -11.51
C LEU A 179 -27.73 -12.11 -11.42
N GLN A 180 -28.45 -12.30 -12.53
CA GLN A 180 -29.59 -13.23 -12.59
C GLN A 180 -29.17 -14.66 -12.30
N THR A 181 -27.97 -15.07 -12.74
CA THR A 181 -27.44 -16.40 -12.46
C THR A 181 -27.08 -16.53 -10.97
N PHE A 182 -26.41 -15.54 -10.37
CA PHE A 182 -26.13 -15.54 -8.92
C PHE A 182 -27.40 -15.68 -8.08
N ASN A 183 -28.46 -14.92 -8.40
CA ASN A 183 -29.73 -14.98 -7.67
C ASN A 183 -30.45 -16.35 -7.76
N ARG A 184 -30.14 -17.17 -8.78
CA ARG A 184 -30.72 -18.52 -8.92
C ARG A 184 -30.00 -19.58 -8.10
N PHE A 185 -28.74 -19.34 -7.75
CA PHE A 185 -27.89 -20.27 -6.97
C PHE A 185 -27.81 -19.88 -5.48
N GLN A 186 -28.58 -18.88 -5.05
CA GLN A 186 -28.72 -18.45 -3.65
C GLN A 186 -29.76 -19.29 -2.88
#